data_AF-A0AAE9D327-F1
#
_entry.id   AF-A0AAE9D327-F1
#
_cell.length_a   1.000
_cell.length_b   1.000
_cell.length_c   1.000
_cell.angle_alpha   90.00
_cell.angle_beta   90.00
_cell.angle_gamma   90.00
#
_symmetry.space_group_name_H-M   'P 1'
#
loop_
_entity.id
_entity.type
_entity.pdbx_description
1 polymer ?
#
loop_
_entity_poly.entity_id
_entity_poly.type
_entity_poly.pdbx_seq_one_letter_code
_entity_poly.pdbx_strand_id
1 'polypeptide(L)'
;MLIISWAAQGVGLFTPHWMTIDVQSRGILPWHSGDSGWIKSATFDLYIAFLAFIPAIGCYMIAVREEFKTGYTIRACKYLLILALIVSIPVFFTSGAVTLIITDSLITTDSVRERKYEIYSLGFCSGSAILSLIVGLISMYLGKGFCCCNQTPPIDA
;
A
#
# COMPACT_ATOMS: atom_id res chain seq x y z
N MET A 1 1.60 1.13 -12.47
CA MET A 1 2.05 0.47 -11.22
C MET A 1 1.02 0.59 -10.10
N LEU A 2 0.45 1.77 -9.82
CA LEU A 2 -0.56 1.94 -8.75
C LEU A 2 -1.77 0.99 -8.81
N ILE A 3 -2.38 0.83 -9.98
CA ILE A 3 -3.54 -0.08 -10.16
C ILE A 3 -3.14 -1.54 -9.89
N ILE A 4 -1.91 -1.93 -10.26
CA ILE A 4 -1.39 -3.28 -10.01
C ILE A 4 -1.15 -3.47 -8.50
N SER A 5 -0.57 -2.47 -7.81
CA SER A 5 -0.43 -2.50 -6.35
C SER A 5 -1.79 -2.61 -5.66
N TRP A 6 -2.78 -1.81 -6.09
CA TRP A 6 -4.13 -1.87 -5.55
C TRP A 6 -4.80 -3.24 -5.76
N ALA A 7 -4.69 -3.80 -6.96
CA ALA A 7 -5.22 -5.13 -7.27
C ALA A 7 -4.52 -6.22 -6.44
N ALA A 8 -3.19 -6.18 -6.32
CA ALA A 8 -2.43 -7.11 -5.48
C ALA A 8 -2.81 -6.99 -4.00
N GLN A 9 -3.00 -5.76 -3.49
CA GLN A 9 -3.49 -5.53 -2.13
C GLN A 9 -4.89 -6.12 -1.94
N GLY A 10 -5.78 -5.94 -2.91
CA GLY A 10 -7.14 -6.48 -2.88
C GLY A 10 -7.16 -8.00 -2.89
N VAL A 11 -6.40 -8.63 -3.78
CA VAL A 11 -6.23 -10.10 -3.83
C VAL A 11 -5.67 -10.59 -2.50
N GLY A 12 -4.62 -9.94 -2.00
CA GLY A 12 -4.04 -10.23 -0.69
C GLY A 12 -5.06 -10.12 0.43
N LEU A 13 -5.86 -9.05 0.50
CA LEU A 13 -6.81 -8.82 1.60
C LEU A 13 -8.03 -9.76 1.56
N PHE A 14 -8.60 -10.01 0.37
CA PHE A 14 -9.87 -10.72 0.21
C PHE A 14 -9.71 -12.21 -0.10
N THR A 15 -8.48 -12.71 -0.20
CA THR A 15 -8.24 -14.15 -0.37
C THR A 15 -8.73 -14.96 0.84
N PRO A 16 -9.33 -16.15 0.62
CA PRO A 16 -9.69 -17.07 1.69
C PRO A 16 -8.48 -17.84 2.24
N HIS A 17 -7.26 -17.54 1.77
CA HIS A 17 -6.04 -18.31 2.02
C HIS A 17 -5.01 -17.53 2.84
N TRP A 18 -5.39 -17.00 4.00
CA TRP A 18 -4.48 -16.26 4.89
C TRP A 18 -3.83 -17.13 5.95
N MET A 19 -4.63 -18.02 6.53
CA MET A 19 -4.20 -18.86 7.63
C MET A 19 -4.91 -20.20 7.56
N THR A 20 -4.20 -21.25 7.94
CA THR A 20 -4.77 -22.57 8.18
C THR A 20 -4.97 -22.74 9.68
N ILE A 21 -6.20 -23.04 10.08
CA ILE A 21 -6.59 -23.41 11.45
C ILE A 21 -7.25 -24.78 11.37
N ASP A 22 -6.74 -25.76 12.11
CA ASP A 22 -7.30 -27.12 12.15
C ASP A 22 -7.48 -27.73 10.73
N VAL A 23 -6.47 -27.57 9.85
CA VAL A 23 -6.45 -28.06 8.44
C VAL A 23 -7.43 -27.33 7.50
N GLN A 24 -8.17 -26.33 7.98
CA GLN A 24 -9.03 -25.49 7.14
C GLN A 24 -8.35 -24.16 6.82
N SER A 25 -8.26 -23.83 5.54
CA SER A 25 -7.80 -22.53 5.08
C SER A 25 -8.88 -21.46 5.31
N ARG A 26 -8.45 -20.30 5.80
CA ARG A 26 -9.31 -19.18 6.20
C ARG A 26 -8.71 -17.85 5.77
N GLY A 27 -9.58 -16.94 5.36
CA GLY A 27 -9.23 -15.56 5.06
C GLY A 27 -9.04 -14.73 6.34
N ILE A 28 -8.43 -13.55 6.19
CA ILE A 28 -8.32 -12.56 7.28
C ILE A 28 -9.63 -11.77 7.47
N LEU A 29 -10.51 -11.82 6.46
CA LEU A 29 -11.87 -11.33 6.46
C LEU A 29 -12.82 -12.48 6.07
N PRO A 30 -14.03 -12.56 6.68
CA PRO A 30 -14.52 -11.77 7.81
C PRO A 30 -13.88 -12.16 9.15
N TRP A 31 -13.98 -11.29 10.16
CA TRP A 31 -13.51 -11.59 11.51
C TRP A 31 -14.32 -12.69 12.17
N HIS A 32 -13.64 -13.57 12.90
CA HIS A 32 -14.25 -14.60 13.72
C HIS A 32 -14.14 -14.23 15.20
N SER A 33 -15.10 -14.70 16.01
CA SER A 33 -15.14 -14.44 17.45
C SER A 33 -13.89 -14.93 18.19
N GLY A 34 -13.24 -15.98 17.66
CA GLY A 34 -11.99 -16.55 18.19
C GLY A 34 -10.70 -15.90 17.68
N ASP A 35 -10.77 -14.83 16.88
CA ASP A 35 -9.56 -14.15 16.41
C ASP A 35 -8.98 -13.23 17.47
N SER A 36 -7.64 -13.23 17.56
CA SER A 36 -6.87 -12.37 18.45
C SER A 36 -7.05 -10.89 18.11
N GLY A 37 -6.83 -10.02 19.10
CA GLY A 37 -6.83 -8.58 18.89
C GLY A 37 -5.79 -8.13 17.85
N TRP A 38 -4.64 -8.82 17.79
CA TRP A 38 -3.58 -8.58 16.82
C TRP A 38 -4.05 -8.79 15.38
N ILE A 39 -4.75 -9.90 15.11
CA ILE A 39 -5.26 -10.16 13.76
C ILE A 39 -6.37 -9.19 13.38
N LYS A 40 -7.27 -8.85 14.30
CA LYS A 40 -8.30 -7.85 14.04
C LYS A 40 -7.70 -6.49 13.67
N SER A 41 -6.66 -6.06 14.40
CA SER A 41 -5.91 -4.84 14.11
C SER A 41 -5.20 -4.93 12.76
N ALA A 42 -4.51 -6.04 12.46
CA ALA A 42 -3.83 -6.24 11.18
C ALA A 42 -4.80 -6.20 9.99
N THR A 43 -5.98 -6.80 10.12
CA THR A 43 -7.04 -6.71 9.10
C THR A 43 -7.43 -5.27 8.84
N PHE A 44 -7.63 -4.50 9.92
CA PHE A 44 -8.03 -3.10 9.83
C PHE A 44 -6.96 -2.26 9.12
N ASP A 45 -5.69 -2.48 9.46
CA ASP A 45 -4.56 -1.82 8.81
C ASP A 45 -4.49 -2.17 7.30
N LEU A 46 -4.64 -3.44 6.93
CA LEU A 46 -4.67 -3.85 5.53
C LEU A 46 -5.87 -3.27 4.76
N TYR A 47 -7.01 -3.12 5.44
CA TYR A 47 -8.20 -2.49 4.87
C TYR A 47 -7.99 -0.99 4.64
N ILE A 48 -7.38 -0.27 5.59
CA ILE A 48 -6.99 1.14 5.39
C ILE A 48 -5.99 1.26 4.24
N ALA A 49 -4.98 0.38 4.19
CA ALA A 49 -4.01 0.36 3.10
C ALA A 49 -4.69 0.17 1.74
N PHE A 50 -5.68 -0.72 1.64
CA PHE A 50 -6.47 -0.92 0.44
C PHE A 50 -7.26 0.34 0.02
N LEU A 51 -7.94 0.99 0.98
CA LEU A 51 -8.71 2.21 0.70
C LEU A 51 -7.84 3.42 0.34
N ALA A 52 -6.63 3.51 0.88
CA ALA A 52 -5.69 4.60 0.59
C ALA A 52 -5.27 4.66 -0.89
N PHE A 53 -5.42 3.58 -1.65
CA PHE A 53 -5.20 3.60 -3.10
C PHE A 53 -6.25 4.41 -3.87
N ILE A 54 -7.47 4.58 -3.36
CA ILE A 54 -8.53 5.35 -4.04
C ILE A 54 -8.09 6.81 -4.25
N PRO A 55 -7.71 7.57 -3.19
CA PRO A 55 -7.19 8.92 -3.39
C PRO A 55 -5.85 8.95 -4.12
N ALA A 56 -5.01 7.92 -4.01
CA ALA A 56 -3.75 7.83 -4.76
C ALA A 56 -3.98 7.75 -6.28
N ILE A 57 -4.91 6.91 -6.71
CA ILE A 57 -5.30 6.77 -8.11
C ILE A 57 -5.92 8.07 -8.62
N GLY A 58 -6.81 8.70 -7.84
CA GLY A 58 -7.38 10.00 -8.17
C GLY A 58 -6.32 11.08 -8.36
N CYS A 59 -5.35 11.17 -7.43
CA CYS A 59 -4.24 12.11 -7.51
C CYS A 59 -3.35 11.86 -8.73
N TYR A 60 -3.06 10.60 -9.04
CA TYR A 60 -2.31 10.22 -10.25
C TYR A 60 -3.02 10.64 -11.53
N MET A 61 -4.33 10.42 -11.64
CA MET A 61 -5.10 10.83 -12.82
C MET A 61 -5.11 12.35 -13.00
N ILE A 62 -5.16 13.12 -11.91
CA ILE A 62 -5.04 14.59 -11.95
C ILE A 62 -3.64 15.01 -12.40
N ALA A 63 -2.59 14.39 -11.86
CA ALA A 63 -1.20 14.68 -12.24
C ALA A 63 -0.97 14.46 -13.73
N VAL A 64 -1.40 13.31 -14.25
CA VAL A 64 -1.31 12.97 -15.69
C VAL A 64 -2.11 13.97 -16.54
N ARG A 65 -3.32 14.33 -16.12
CA ARG A 65 -4.14 15.30 -16.86
C ARG A 65 -3.48 16.68 -16.94
N GLU A 66 -2.87 17.15 -15.86
CA GLU A 66 -2.16 18.44 -15.83
C GLU A 66 -0.89 18.40 -16.70
N GLU A 67 -0.16 17.28 -16.68
CA GLU A 67 0.98 17.04 -17.56
C GLU A 67 0.58 17.10 -19.04
N PHE A 68 -0.50 16.42 -19.43
CA PHE A 68 -1.00 16.47 -20.80
C PHE A 68 -1.47 17.86 -21.24
N LYS A 69 -2.05 18.64 -20.33
CA LYS A 69 -2.60 19.97 -20.66
C LYS A 69 -1.54 21.07 -20.71
N THR A 70 -0.59 21.03 -19.78
CA THR A 70 0.31 22.17 -19.51
C THR A 70 1.80 21.79 -19.54
N GLY A 71 2.11 20.51 -19.74
CA GLY A 71 3.45 19.97 -19.58
C GLY A 71 3.84 19.85 -18.10
N TYR A 72 5.13 19.61 -17.86
CA TYR A 72 5.72 19.53 -16.53
C TYR A 72 5.84 20.92 -15.89
N THR A 73 4.72 21.46 -15.41
CA THR A 73 4.69 22.72 -14.64
C THR A 73 4.94 22.47 -13.15
N ILE A 74 5.22 23.54 -12.40
CA ILE A 74 5.33 23.50 -10.92
C ILE A 74 4.09 22.84 -10.28
N ARG A 75 2.91 23.01 -10.89
CA ARG A 75 1.66 22.42 -10.41
C ARG A 75 1.66 20.89 -10.59
N ALA A 76 2.12 20.38 -11.73
CA ALA A 76 2.31 18.94 -11.95
C ALA A 76 3.31 18.35 -10.94
N CYS A 77 4.42 19.04 -10.66
CA CYS A 77 5.40 18.60 -9.64
C CYS A 77 4.79 18.50 -8.25
N LYS A 78 3.91 19.44 -7.86
CA LYS A 78 3.20 19.39 -6.58
C LYS A 78 2.30 18.16 -6.50
N TYR A 79 1.59 17.81 -7.57
CA TYR A 79 0.78 16.58 -7.58
C TYR A 79 1.63 15.32 -7.47
N LEU A 80 2.81 15.25 -8.09
CA LEU A 80 3.73 14.12 -7.93
C LEU A 80 4.25 13.99 -6.48
N LEU A 81 4.53 15.10 -5.81
CA LEU A 81 4.93 15.09 -4.39
C LEU A 81 3.77 14.69 -3.46
N ILE A 82 2.55 15.18 -3.73
CA ILE A 82 1.35 14.76 -3.00
C ILE A 82 1.11 13.26 -3.22
N LEU A 83 1.26 12.78 -4.45
CA LEU A 83 1.14 11.36 -4.78
C LEU A 83 2.15 10.54 -3.96
N ALA A 84 3.41 10.96 -3.91
CA ALA A 84 4.45 10.31 -3.10
C ALA A 84 4.08 10.23 -1.61
N LEU A 85 3.43 11.26 -1.07
CA LEU A 85 2.95 11.26 0.32
C LEU A 85 1.76 10.30 0.50
N ILE A 86 0.79 10.30 -0.40
CA ILE A 86 -0.39 9.42 -0.29
C ILE A 86 0.03 7.94 -0.41
N VAL A 87 0.95 7.60 -1.31
CA VAL A 87 1.40 6.20 -1.47
C VAL A 87 2.26 5.71 -0.32
N SER A 88 2.72 6.59 0.58
CA SER A 88 3.39 6.17 1.82
C SER A 88 2.43 5.56 2.84
N ILE A 89 1.14 5.93 2.80
CA ILE A 89 0.08 5.40 3.67
C ILE A 89 -0.08 3.88 3.49
N PRO A 90 -0.34 3.32 2.29
CA PRO A 90 -0.48 1.88 2.13
C PRO A 90 0.81 1.13 2.50
N VAL A 91 1.98 1.73 2.30
CA VAL A 91 3.27 1.14 2.74
C VAL A 91 3.33 1.03 4.26
N PHE A 92 3.03 2.13 4.97
CA PHE A 92 3.05 2.18 6.43
C PHE A 92 2.08 1.18 7.05
N PHE A 93 0.80 1.22 6.64
CA PHE A 93 -0.23 0.34 7.18
C PHE A 93 0.00 -1.12 6.83
N THR A 94 0.46 -1.45 5.61
CA THR A 94 0.78 -2.84 5.26
C THR A 94 1.96 -3.36 6.08
N SER A 95 2.98 -2.52 6.33
CA SER A 95 4.12 -2.89 7.17
C SER A 95 3.72 -3.11 8.64
N GLY A 96 2.84 -2.25 9.15
CA GLY A 96 2.22 -2.41 10.47
C GLY A 96 1.47 -3.73 10.58
N ALA A 97 0.58 -4.02 9.63
CA ALA A 97 -0.17 -5.27 9.59
C ALA A 97 0.73 -6.52 9.57
N VAL A 98 1.78 -6.52 8.74
CA VAL A 98 2.76 -7.63 8.69
C VAL A 98 3.42 -7.82 10.05
N THR A 99 3.80 -6.73 10.73
CA THR A 99 4.40 -6.79 12.07
C THR A 99 3.45 -7.39 13.11
N LEU A 100 2.17 -7.01 13.05
CA LEU A 100 1.13 -7.54 13.94
C LEU A 100 0.87 -9.03 13.69
N ILE A 101 0.86 -9.47 12.43
CA ILE A 101 0.69 -10.88 12.06
C ILE A 101 1.88 -11.73 12.53
N ILE A 102 3.11 -11.24 12.36
CA ILE A 102 4.30 -11.92 12.88
C ILE A 102 4.22 -12.01 14.41
N THR A 103 3.84 -10.93 15.08
CA THR A 103 3.65 -10.93 16.55
C THR A 103 2.61 -11.96 16.98
N ASP A 104 1.47 -12.03 16.29
CA ASP A 104 0.44 -13.03 16.57
C ASP A 104 0.97 -14.46 16.38
N SER A 105 1.73 -14.69 15.30
CA SER A 105 2.31 -16.00 15.01
C SER A 105 3.24 -16.48 16.11
N LEU A 106 4.05 -15.58 16.69
CA LEU A 106 4.99 -15.91 17.77
C LEU A 106 4.25 -16.25 19.08
N ILE A 107 3.21 -15.49 19.41
CA ILE A 107 2.42 -15.68 20.64
C ILE A 107 1.54 -16.94 20.55
N THR A 108 0.97 -17.22 19.37
CA THR A 108 0.05 -18.36 19.19
C THR A 108 0.77 -19.71 19.12
N THR A 109 2.06 -19.76 18.78
CA THR A 109 2.87 -21.01 18.86
C THR A 109 2.94 -21.61 20.26
N ASP A 110 2.77 -20.82 21.31
CA ASP A 110 2.75 -21.29 22.70
C ASP A 110 1.36 -21.78 23.14
N SER A 111 0.34 -21.66 22.29
CA SER A 111 -1.04 -22.06 22.57
C SER A 111 -1.40 -23.36 21.85
N VAL A 112 -2.32 -24.15 22.41
CA VAL A 112 -2.76 -25.47 21.92
C VAL A 112 -3.35 -25.44 20.48
N ARG A 113 -3.57 -24.25 19.90
CA ARG A 113 -4.18 -24.07 18.59
C ARG A 113 -3.12 -23.75 17.54
N GLU A 114 -2.73 -24.74 16.73
CA GLU A 114 -1.81 -24.51 15.60
C GLU A 114 -2.47 -23.59 14.56
N ARG A 115 -1.99 -22.34 14.49
CA ARG A 115 -2.32 -21.40 13.42
C ARG A 115 -1.11 -21.25 12.51
N LYS A 116 -1.26 -21.62 11.24
CA LYS A 116 -0.19 -21.50 10.23
C LYS A 116 -0.56 -20.41 9.22
N TYR A 117 0.28 -19.40 9.09
CA TYR A 117 0.07 -18.31 8.13
C TYR A 117 0.57 -18.67 6.74
N GLU A 118 -0.22 -18.37 5.72
CA GLU A 118 0.13 -18.66 4.33
C GLU A 118 1.00 -17.53 3.73
N ILE A 119 2.15 -17.92 3.19
CA ILE A 119 3.17 -16.98 2.68
C ILE A 119 2.66 -16.23 1.44
N TYR A 120 1.78 -16.84 0.63
CA TYR A 120 1.30 -16.24 -0.62
C TYR A 120 0.51 -14.95 -0.39
N SER A 121 -0.43 -14.95 0.56
CA SER A 121 -1.29 -13.79 0.86
C SER A 121 -0.48 -12.64 1.46
N LEU A 122 0.45 -12.97 2.36
CA LEU A 122 1.43 -12.02 2.88
C LEU A 122 2.30 -11.45 1.74
N GLY A 123 2.74 -12.30 0.80
CA GLY A 123 3.52 -11.93 -0.36
C GLY A 123 2.81 -10.95 -1.30
N PHE A 124 1.50 -11.12 -1.54
CA PHE A 124 0.72 -10.17 -2.34
C PHE A 124 0.62 -8.79 -1.68
N CYS A 125 0.34 -8.72 -0.38
CA CYS A 125 0.30 -7.46 0.37
C CYS A 125 1.68 -6.80 0.45
N SER A 126 2.73 -7.55 0.81
CA SER A 126 4.10 -7.03 0.86
C SER A 126 4.60 -6.59 -0.52
N GLY A 127 4.29 -7.33 -1.59
CA GLY A 127 4.62 -6.97 -2.96
C GLY A 127 3.92 -5.67 -3.40
N SER A 128 2.64 -5.51 -3.06
CA SER A 128 1.91 -4.25 -3.24
C SER A 128 2.58 -3.07 -2.54
N ALA A 129 3.02 -3.25 -1.28
CA ALA A 129 3.74 -2.23 -0.53
C ALA A 129 5.08 -1.87 -1.19
N ILE A 130 5.88 -2.84 -1.63
CA ILE A 130 7.15 -2.61 -2.33
C ILE A 130 6.91 -1.83 -3.63
N LEU A 131 5.93 -2.23 -4.44
CA LEU A 131 5.59 -1.52 -5.68
C LEU A 131 5.11 -0.09 -5.39
N SER A 132 4.36 0.12 -4.31
CA SER A 132 3.90 1.45 -3.89
C SER A 132 5.05 2.34 -3.44
N LEU A 133 6.05 1.77 -2.74
CA LEU A 133 7.28 2.47 -2.37
C LEU A 133 8.09 2.87 -3.61
N ILE A 134 8.21 1.98 -4.62
CA ILE A 134 8.86 2.30 -5.90
C ILE A 134 8.15 3.48 -6.58
N VAL A 135 6.81 3.47 -6.64
CA VAL A 135 6.03 4.59 -7.18
C VAL A 135 6.30 5.88 -6.41
N GLY A 136 6.36 5.83 -5.09
CA GLY A 136 6.67 6.99 -4.25
C GLY A 136 8.06 7.56 -4.53
N LEU A 137 9.08 6.71 -4.63
CA LEU A 137 10.45 7.11 -4.94
C LEU A 137 10.57 7.74 -6.33
N ILE A 138 9.96 7.14 -7.34
CA ILE A 138 9.94 7.70 -8.71
C ILE A 138 9.22 9.06 -8.71
N SER A 139 8.06 9.16 -8.06
CA SER A 139 7.28 10.40 -8.01
C SER A 139 8.05 11.52 -7.29
N MET A 140 8.75 11.19 -6.21
CA MET A 140 9.62 12.12 -5.48
C MET A 140 10.84 12.54 -6.31
N TYR A 141 11.47 11.60 -7.01
CA TYR A 141 12.60 11.87 -7.89
C TYR A 141 12.21 12.82 -9.03
N LEU A 142 11.11 12.53 -9.74
CA LEU A 142 10.58 13.37 -10.81
C LEU A 142 10.16 14.74 -10.27
N GLY A 143 9.43 14.77 -9.14
CA GLY A 143 8.99 16.03 -8.52
C GLY A 143 10.15 16.95 -8.14
N LYS A 144 11.26 16.40 -7.62
CA LYS A 144 12.47 17.19 -7.32
C LYS A 144 13.22 17.62 -8.58
N GLY A 145 13.45 16.70 -9.53
CA GLY A 145 14.18 16.98 -10.76
C GLY A 145 13.57 18.13 -11.56
N PHE A 146 12.25 18.10 -11.78
CA PHE A 146 11.56 19.13 -12.55
C PHE A 146 11.40 20.46 -11.80
N CYS A 147 11.31 20.46 -10.47
CA CYS A 147 11.32 21.70 -9.67
C CYS A 147 12.66 22.45 -9.79
N CYS A 148 13.78 21.74 -9.92
CA CYS A 148 15.10 22.35 -10.11
C CYS A 148 15.31 22.88 -11.54
N CYS A 149 14.77 22.20 -12.56
CA CYS A 149 14.94 22.61 -13.96
C CYS A 149 14.03 23.78 -14.38
N ASN A 150 12.86 23.97 -13.75
CA ASN A 150 11.95 25.10 -14.03
C ASN A 150 12.34 26.42 -13.31
N GLN A 151 13.52 26.50 -12.70
CA GLN A 151 14.01 27.71 -12.03
C GLN A 151 14.92 28.59 -12.88
N THR A 152 15.18 28.26 -14.15
CA THR A 152 15.77 29.24 -15.07
C THR A 152 14.72 30.30 -15.38
N PRO A 153 14.97 31.60 -15.11
CA PRO A 153 14.06 32.66 -15.53
C PRO A 153 13.85 32.58 -17.05
N PRO A 154 12.70 33.03 -17.58
CA PRO A 154 12.56 33.18 -19.01
C PRO A 154 13.73 34.03 -19.51
N ILE A 155 14.58 33.42 -20.34
CA ILE A 155 15.50 34.17 -21.17
C ILE A 155 14.59 34.93 -22.13
N ASP A 156 14.57 36.24 -21.94
CA ASP A 156 13.90 37.27 -22.74
C ASP A 156 12.41 37.56 -22.42
N ALA A 157 12.21 38.60 -21.61
CA ALA A 157 11.06 39.51 -21.66
C ALA A 157 11.56 40.95 -21.48
#